data_AF-A0A928SN52-F1
#
_entry.id   AF-A0A928SN52-F1
#
_cell.length_a   1.000
_cell.length_b   1.000
_cell.length_c   1.000
_cell.angle_alpha   90.00
_cell.angle_beta   90.00
_cell.angle_gamma   90.00
#
_symmetry.space_group_name_H-M   'P 1'
#
loop_
_entity.id
_entity.type
_entity.pdbx_description
1 polymer ?
#
loop_
_entity_poly.entity_id
_entity_poly.type
_entity_poly.pdbx_seq_one_letter_code
_entity_poly.pdbx_strand_id
1 'polypeptide(L)'
;MRKTINDLIAVVESTQPHVVADGEARQDLDRFTARSGFALPSDLTAFYERISSATLVESYQMLPPSAWVRTGAALQGPEWAESEPPSWYAFCDAFDGNYIGIDLATTAAGANPILDCDHDDVRERRVIANSFTEFLTEALRSPDRPFYLGVDFQPITTVHLPYNPPLSWLRREYHRWSVDPEVGPETCRHPGCARLHVHLSVLCRRHHFENIQRLPYPFDD
;
A
#
# COMPACT_ATOMS: atom_id res chain seq x y z
N MET A 1 -8.54 -21.77 -19.79
CA MET A 1 -7.32 -22.34 -19.17
C MET A 1 -6.70 -21.27 -18.31
N ARG A 2 -6.41 -21.52 -17.02
CA ARG A 2 -5.64 -20.55 -16.21
C ARG A 2 -4.23 -20.48 -16.79
N LYS A 3 -3.75 -19.28 -17.11
CA LYS A 3 -2.37 -19.07 -17.60
C LYS A 3 -1.41 -19.33 -16.45
N THR A 4 -0.30 -20.01 -16.73
CA THR A 4 0.80 -20.16 -15.77
C THR A 4 1.62 -18.87 -15.72
N ILE A 5 2.45 -18.71 -14.68
CA ILE A 5 3.39 -17.58 -14.61
C ILE A 5 4.31 -17.53 -15.84
N ASN A 6 4.77 -18.67 -16.36
CA ASN A 6 5.61 -18.73 -17.55
C ASN A 6 4.89 -18.28 -18.82
N ASP A 7 3.60 -18.61 -18.96
CA ASP A 7 2.79 -18.12 -20.07
C ASP A 7 2.63 -16.59 -20.01
N LEU A 8 2.49 -16.03 -18.80
CA LEU A 8 2.36 -14.58 -18.60
C LEU A 8 3.68 -13.86 -18.86
N ILE A 9 4.81 -14.39 -18.37
CA ILE A 9 6.14 -13.85 -18.64
C ILE A 9 6.39 -13.78 -20.15
N ALA A 10 6.05 -14.85 -20.89
CA ALA A 10 6.19 -14.85 -22.35
C ALA A 10 5.33 -13.78 -23.04
N VAL A 11 4.14 -13.47 -22.49
CA VAL A 11 3.32 -12.35 -22.98
C VAL A 11 4.01 -11.02 -22.70
N VAL A 12 4.56 -10.80 -21.49
CA VAL A 12 5.27 -9.56 -21.16
C VAL A 12 6.48 -9.36 -22.08
N GLU A 13 7.33 -10.38 -22.25
CA GLU A 13 8.52 -10.31 -23.10
C GLU A 13 8.20 -10.01 -24.57
N SER A 14 7.03 -10.47 -25.06
CA SER A 14 6.65 -10.31 -26.46
C SER A 14 5.82 -9.04 -26.75
N THR A 15 5.18 -8.45 -25.74
CA THR A 15 4.19 -7.38 -25.96
C THR A 15 4.42 -6.11 -25.16
N GLN A 16 5.20 -6.16 -24.07
CA GLN A 16 5.36 -5.04 -23.15
C GLN A 16 6.80 -4.51 -23.15
N PRO A 17 7.01 -3.20 -22.96
CA PRO A 17 8.33 -2.67 -22.64
C PRO A 17 8.88 -3.30 -21.34
N HIS A 18 10.10 -3.83 -21.41
CA HIS A 18 10.73 -4.51 -20.27
C HIS A 18 12.25 -4.45 -20.34
N VAL A 19 12.89 -4.71 -19.20
CA VAL A 19 14.33 -4.91 -19.07
C VAL A 19 14.57 -6.36 -18.70
N VAL A 20 15.42 -7.04 -19.47
CA VAL A 20 15.81 -8.43 -19.21
C VAL A 20 16.63 -8.49 -17.93
N ALA A 21 16.36 -9.47 -17.08
CA ALA A 21 17.13 -9.69 -15.87
C ALA A 21 18.57 -10.11 -16.21
N ASP A 22 19.53 -9.49 -15.53
CA ASP A 22 20.94 -9.82 -15.62
C ASP A 22 21.47 -10.33 -14.26
N GLY A 23 22.79 -10.44 -14.14
CA GLY A 23 23.42 -10.88 -12.90
C GLY A 23 23.19 -9.92 -11.71
N GLU A 24 22.98 -8.63 -11.97
CA GLU A 24 22.71 -7.63 -10.93
C GLU A 24 21.28 -7.77 -10.41
N ALA A 25 20.31 -7.97 -11.29
CA ALA A 25 18.92 -8.24 -10.90
C ALA A 25 18.79 -9.43 -9.95
N ARG A 26 19.57 -10.51 -10.18
CA ARG A 26 19.62 -11.66 -9.28
C ARG A 26 20.22 -11.30 -7.92
N GLN A 27 21.32 -10.55 -7.90
CA GLN A 27 21.94 -10.10 -6.65
C GLN A 27 21.03 -9.16 -5.87
N ASP A 28 20.22 -8.35 -6.54
CA ASP A 28 19.24 -7.46 -5.91
C ASP A 28 18.12 -8.25 -5.23
N LEU A 29 17.64 -9.35 -5.83
CA LEU A 29 16.69 -10.26 -5.18
C LEU A 29 17.29 -10.91 -3.92
N ASP A 30 18.54 -11.38 -4.01
CA ASP A 30 19.23 -11.99 -2.88
C ASP A 30 19.44 -10.98 -1.74
N ARG A 31 19.87 -9.75 -2.09
CA ARG A 31 20.03 -8.64 -1.13
C ARG A 31 18.70 -8.25 -0.52
N PHE A 32 17.62 -8.20 -1.31
CA PHE A 32 16.28 -7.94 -0.81
C PHE A 32 15.83 -9.00 0.19
N THR A 33 15.97 -10.28 -0.16
CA THR A 33 15.61 -11.42 0.69
C THR A 33 16.39 -11.38 2.01
N ALA A 34 17.71 -11.13 1.94
CA ALA A 34 18.56 -11.02 3.12
C ALA A 34 18.19 -9.83 4.03
N ARG A 35 17.86 -8.67 3.46
CA ARG A 35 17.51 -7.48 4.26
C ARG A 35 16.10 -7.54 4.86
N SER A 36 15.14 -8.11 4.11
CA SER A 36 13.74 -8.15 4.51
C SER A 36 13.48 -9.27 5.52
N GLY A 37 14.26 -10.36 5.44
CA GLY A 37 14.06 -11.55 6.26
C GLY A 37 12.88 -12.42 5.80
N PHE A 38 12.25 -12.08 4.67
CA PHE A 38 11.13 -12.83 4.10
C PHE A 38 11.54 -13.61 2.86
N ALA A 39 11.00 -14.81 2.71
CA ALA A 39 11.12 -15.57 1.47
C ALA A 39 10.22 -14.96 0.39
N LEU A 40 10.71 -14.91 -0.85
CA LEU A 40 9.91 -14.46 -1.98
C LEU A 40 8.99 -15.57 -2.50
N PRO A 41 7.76 -15.25 -2.92
CA PRO A 41 6.88 -16.19 -3.61
C PRO A 41 7.53 -16.71 -4.90
N SER A 42 7.35 -18.00 -5.21
CA SER A 42 7.99 -18.63 -6.36
C SER A 42 7.60 -18.01 -7.70
N ASP A 43 6.37 -17.51 -7.83
CA ASP A 43 5.90 -16.86 -9.05
C ASP A 43 6.50 -15.45 -9.24
N LEU A 44 6.63 -14.69 -8.15
CA LEU A 44 7.36 -13.42 -8.15
C LEU A 44 8.84 -13.64 -8.47
N THR A 45 9.48 -14.65 -7.87
CA THR A 45 10.87 -15.01 -8.18
C THR A 45 11.03 -15.41 -9.65
N ALA A 46 10.15 -16.25 -10.19
CA ALA A 46 10.21 -16.68 -11.60
C ALA A 46 10.10 -15.50 -12.59
N PHE A 47 9.30 -14.48 -12.26
CA PHE A 47 9.23 -13.24 -13.04
C PHE A 47 10.55 -12.47 -13.00
N TYR A 48 11.06 -12.18 -11.80
CA TYR A 48 12.24 -11.36 -11.62
C TYR A 48 13.57 -12.05 -11.99
N GLU A 49 13.57 -13.37 -12.14
CA GLU A 49 14.68 -14.13 -12.75
C GLU A 49 14.83 -13.90 -14.25
N ARG A 50 13.78 -13.36 -14.91
CA ARG A 50 13.76 -13.14 -16.37
C ARG A 50 13.60 -11.68 -16.74
N ILE A 51 12.86 -10.92 -15.93
CA ILE A 51 12.51 -9.53 -16.17
C ILE A 51 12.86 -8.71 -14.93
N SER A 52 13.82 -7.80 -15.04
CA SER A 52 14.20 -6.94 -13.90
C SER A 52 13.22 -5.79 -13.69
N SER A 53 12.59 -5.28 -14.74
CA SER A 53 11.52 -4.28 -14.69
C SER A 53 10.67 -4.32 -15.95
N ALA A 54 9.45 -3.81 -15.88
CA ALA A 54 8.52 -3.76 -17.02
C ALA A 54 7.49 -2.65 -16.86
N THR A 55 7.04 -2.07 -17.96
CA THR A 55 5.86 -1.22 -18.01
C THR A 55 4.71 -2.05 -18.58
N LEU A 56 3.73 -2.40 -17.75
CA LEU A 56 2.57 -3.19 -18.16
C LEU A 56 1.43 -2.25 -18.54
N VAL A 57 0.97 -2.34 -19.78
CA VAL A 57 -0.22 -1.66 -20.31
C VAL A 57 -0.32 -0.17 -19.94
N GLU A 58 0.82 0.53 -19.85
CA GLU A 58 0.94 1.95 -19.49
C GLU A 58 0.36 2.35 -18.12
N SER A 59 -0.18 1.41 -17.34
CA SER A 59 -0.81 1.66 -16.04
C SER A 59 0.01 1.14 -14.86
N TYR A 60 1.04 0.33 -15.12
CA TYR A 60 1.86 -0.27 -14.08
C TYR A 60 3.33 -0.25 -14.46
N GLN A 61 4.16 0.28 -13.57
CA GLN A 61 5.60 0.18 -13.65
C GLN A 61 6.10 -0.83 -12.61
N MET A 62 6.44 -2.03 -13.06
CA MET A 62 7.14 -3.03 -12.27
C MET A 62 8.52 -2.50 -11.90
N LEU A 63 8.80 -2.38 -10.61
CA LEU A 63 10.04 -1.80 -10.08
C LEU A 63 11.12 -2.88 -9.98
N PRO A 64 12.41 -2.55 -10.22
CA PRO A 64 13.49 -3.48 -9.93
C PRO A 64 13.59 -3.78 -8.43
N PRO A 65 14.05 -4.97 -8.01
CA PRO A 65 14.10 -5.35 -6.60
C PRO A 65 14.97 -4.44 -5.72
N SER A 66 15.95 -3.76 -6.31
CA SER A 66 16.74 -2.72 -5.63
C SER A 66 15.92 -1.50 -5.21
N ALA A 67 14.82 -1.21 -5.91
CA ALA A 67 13.92 -0.09 -5.64
C ALA A 67 12.75 -0.46 -4.72
N TRP A 68 12.59 -1.73 -4.34
CA TRP A 68 11.51 -2.13 -3.45
C TRP A 68 11.75 -1.57 -2.05
N VAL A 69 10.73 -0.88 -1.55
CA VAL A 69 10.70 -0.32 -0.20
C VAL A 69 9.40 -0.71 0.48
N ARG A 70 9.32 -0.47 1.79
CA ARG A 70 8.09 -0.66 2.55
C ARG A 70 6.98 0.21 1.97
N THR A 71 5.75 -0.29 1.91
CA THR A 71 4.63 0.40 1.25
C THR A 71 4.41 1.82 1.79
N GLY A 72 4.50 2.03 3.11
CA GLY A 72 4.41 3.36 3.72
C GLY A 72 5.54 4.28 3.28
N ALA A 73 6.74 3.74 3.09
CA ALA A 73 7.86 4.51 2.56
C ALA A 73 7.69 4.89 1.10
N ALA A 74 7.10 4.02 0.28
CA ALA A 74 6.78 4.33 -1.11
C ALA A 74 5.75 5.45 -1.23
N LEU A 75 4.70 5.40 -0.41
CA LEU A 75 3.59 6.36 -0.46
C LEU A 75 3.95 7.73 0.12
N GLN A 76 4.70 7.75 1.23
CA GLN A 76 4.81 8.95 2.06
C GLN A 76 6.26 9.37 2.37
N GLY A 77 7.24 8.53 2.04
CA GLY A 77 8.68 8.79 2.25
C GLY A 77 9.34 7.92 3.33
N PRO A 78 10.69 7.90 3.41
CA PRO A 78 11.44 6.93 4.21
C PRO A 78 11.10 6.89 5.70
N GLU A 79 10.65 8.01 6.29
CA GLU A 79 10.25 8.08 7.70
C GLU A 79 9.02 7.22 8.03
N TRP A 80 8.32 6.72 7.00
CA TRP A 80 7.11 5.91 7.11
C TRP A 80 7.35 4.42 6.90
N ALA A 81 8.61 3.98 6.76
CA ALA A 81 8.93 2.58 6.52
C ALA A 81 8.41 1.63 7.61
N GLU A 82 8.32 2.12 8.85
CA GLU A 82 7.86 1.36 10.01
C GLU A 82 6.37 1.56 10.29
N SER A 83 5.64 2.28 9.43
CA SER A 83 4.24 2.61 9.68
C SER A 83 3.29 1.43 9.54
N GLU A 84 3.71 0.38 8.85
CA GLU A 84 2.92 -0.76 8.41
C GLU A 84 3.57 -2.10 8.82
N PRO A 85 2.88 -3.24 8.65
CA PRO A 85 3.45 -4.56 8.90
C PRO A 85 4.79 -4.78 8.17
N PRO A 86 5.79 -5.40 8.84
CA PRO A 86 7.16 -5.56 8.33
C PRO A 86 7.29 -6.26 6.99
N SER A 87 6.28 -7.04 6.62
CA SER A 87 6.20 -7.85 5.43
C SER A 87 5.67 -7.13 4.19
N TRP A 88 5.18 -5.90 4.32
CA TRP A 88 4.56 -5.19 3.20
C TRP A 88 5.59 -4.37 2.41
N TYR A 89 5.73 -4.70 1.13
CA TYR A 89 6.68 -4.05 0.22
C TYR A 89 6.01 -3.64 -1.09
N ALA A 90 6.29 -2.42 -1.55
CA ALA A 90 5.88 -1.94 -2.86
C ALA A 90 6.82 -2.52 -3.93
N PHE A 91 6.25 -3.18 -4.93
CA PHE A 91 7.01 -3.76 -6.05
C PHE A 91 6.62 -3.16 -7.40
N CYS A 92 5.54 -2.38 -7.45
CA CYS A 92 5.06 -1.75 -8.66
C CYS A 92 4.50 -0.36 -8.35
N ASP A 93 4.86 0.61 -9.18
CA ASP A 93 4.28 1.95 -9.20
C ASP A 93 3.05 1.91 -10.12
N ALA A 94 1.89 2.29 -9.60
CA ALA A 94 0.61 2.33 -10.32
C ALA A 94 0.29 3.74 -10.87
N PHE A 95 1.30 4.61 -10.89
CA PHE A 95 1.24 6.03 -11.19
C PHE A 95 0.34 6.83 -10.25
N ASP A 96 0.32 8.16 -10.44
CA ASP A 96 -0.47 9.10 -9.63
C ASP A 96 -0.20 8.99 -8.11
N GLY A 97 1.01 8.58 -7.74
CA GLY A 97 1.40 8.38 -6.34
C GLY A 97 0.93 7.07 -5.71
N ASN A 98 0.18 6.24 -6.44
CA ASN A 98 -0.28 4.93 -5.98
C ASN A 98 0.75 3.84 -6.26
N TYR A 99 0.72 2.80 -5.42
CA TYR A 99 1.60 1.65 -5.58
C TYR A 99 0.82 0.34 -5.48
N ILE A 100 1.40 -0.71 -6.02
CA ILE A 100 1.00 -2.09 -5.75
C ILE A 100 2.01 -2.68 -4.77
N GLY A 101 1.47 -3.15 -3.65
CA GLY A 101 2.21 -3.82 -2.59
C GLY A 101 2.05 -5.32 -2.62
N ILE A 102 2.93 -6.03 -1.93
CA ILE A 102 2.77 -7.44 -1.60
C ILE A 102 2.99 -7.65 -0.10
N ASP A 103 2.14 -8.48 0.51
CA ASP A 103 2.41 -9.00 1.85
C ASP A 103 3.26 -10.27 1.74
N LEU A 104 4.53 -10.17 2.14
CA LEU A 104 5.47 -11.29 2.13
C LEU A 104 5.30 -12.24 3.33
N ALA A 105 4.47 -11.89 4.31
CA ALA A 105 4.10 -12.83 5.35
C ALA A 105 3.16 -13.87 4.75
N THR A 106 3.53 -15.14 4.84
CA THR A 106 2.69 -16.23 4.36
C THR A 106 1.37 -16.24 5.14
N THR A 107 0.26 -16.06 4.43
CA THR A 107 -1.08 -16.22 5.04
C THR A 107 -1.31 -17.67 5.48
N ALA A 108 -2.32 -17.91 6.33
CA ALA A 108 -2.71 -19.27 6.72
C ALA A 108 -3.03 -20.20 5.53
N ALA A 109 -3.38 -19.62 4.37
CA ALA A 109 -3.64 -20.34 3.12
C ALA A 109 -2.40 -20.55 2.24
N GLY A 110 -1.20 -20.13 2.70
CA GLY A 110 0.03 -20.24 1.93
C GLY A 110 0.20 -19.17 0.84
N ALA A 111 -0.68 -18.16 0.80
CA ALA A 111 -0.70 -17.11 -0.20
C ALA A 111 0.04 -15.84 0.28
N ASN A 112 0.56 -15.08 -0.67
CA ASN A 112 1.17 -13.76 -0.47
C ASN A 112 0.31 -12.72 -1.22
N PRO A 113 -0.68 -12.11 -0.54
CA PRO A 113 -1.66 -11.25 -1.18
C PRO A 113 -1.02 -9.98 -1.75
N ILE A 114 -1.60 -9.52 -2.85
CA ILE A 114 -1.26 -8.27 -3.53
C ILE A 114 -2.20 -7.17 -3.03
N LEU A 115 -1.61 -6.04 -2.67
CA LEU A 115 -2.23 -4.94 -1.98
C LEU A 115 -2.36 -3.74 -2.90
N ASP A 116 -3.53 -3.11 -2.89
CA ASP A 116 -3.74 -1.77 -3.40
C ASP A 116 -3.23 -0.77 -2.35
N CYS A 117 -2.20 -0.02 -2.70
CA CYS A 117 -1.59 1.00 -1.86
C CYS A 117 -2.00 2.36 -2.42
N ASP A 118 -3.19 2.79 -2.02
CA ASP A 118 -3.75 4.11 -2.33
C ASP A 118 -3.06 5.18 -1.47
N HIS A 119 -2.62 6.27 -2.09
CA HIS A 119 -1.99 7.38 -1.38
C HIS A 119 -3.00 8.26 -0.63
N ASP A 120 -4.29 8.19 -0.99
CA ASP A 120 -5.38 8.90 -0.30
C ASP A 120 -5.88 8.13 0.94
N ASP A 121 -5.76 6.80 0.95
CA ASP A 121 -6.09 5.96 2.10
C ASP A 121 -4.86 5.23 2.62
N VAL A 122 -4.28 5.75 3.70
CA VAL A 122 -3.10 5.17 4.36
C VAL A 122 -3.45 4.50 5.70
N ARG A 123 -4.66 3.97 5.87
CA ARG A 123 -5.02 3.21 7.08
C ARG A 123 -5.30 1.75 6.79
N GLU A 124 -5.71 1.52 5.55
CA GLU A 124 -6.24 0.26 5.11
C GLU A 124 -5.56 -0.13 3.79
N ARG A 125 -5.25 -1.41 3.66
CA ARG A 125 -4.84 -1.99 2.37
C ARG A 125 -5.89 -2.97 1.91
N ARG A 126 -6.36 -2.75 0.67
CA ARG A 126 -7.29 -3.67 0.01
C ARG A 126 -6.50 -4.76 -0.69
N VAL A 127 -6.90 -6.01 -0.51
CA VAL A 127 -6.33 -7.13 -1.26
C VAL A 127 -6.97 -7.19 -2.65
N ILE A 128 -6.14 -7.08 -3.68
CA ILE A 128 -6.57 -7.05 -5.09
C ILE A 128 -6.21 -8.30 -5.88
N ALA A 129 -5.24 -9.09 -5.40
CA ALA A 129 -4.96 -10.43 -5.92
C ALA A 129 -4.45 -11.34 -4.78
N ASN A 130 -4.64 -12.67 -4.87
CA ASN A 130 -4.11 -13.62 -3.88
C ASN A 130 -2.64 -13.99 -4.15
N SER A 131 -2.14 -13.71 -5.36
CA SER A 131 -0.77 -14.01 -5.77
C SER A 131 -0.31 -13.07 -6.87
N PHE A 132 1.00 -13.07 -7.11
CA PHE A 132 1.59 -12.31 -8.20
C PHE A 132 1.08 -12.78 -9.57
N THR A 133 0.92 -14.09 -9.77
CA THR A 133 0.35 -14.66 -11.00
C THR A 133 -1.08 -14.16 -11.27
N GLU A 134 -1.92 -14.06 -10.24
CA GLU A 134 -3.28 -13.55 -10.37
C GLU A 134 -3.27 -12.05 -10.71
N PHE A 135 -2.45 -11.26 -10.01
CA PHE A 135 -2.26 -9.84 -10.32
C PHE A 135 -1.84 -9.62 -11.78
N LEU A 136 -0.79 -10.33 -12.24
CA LEU A 136 -0.27 -10.18 -13.60
C LEU A 136 -1.31 -10.62 -14.65
N THR A 137 -2.13 -11.63 -14.34
CA THR A 137 -3.22 -12.07 -15.22
C THR A 137 -4.25 -10.96 -15.43
N GLU A 138 -4.69 -10.31 -14.36
CA GLU A 138 -5.73 -9.27 -14.44
C GLU A 138 -5.17 -7.94 -14.95
N ALA A 139 -3.94 -7.56 -14.57
CA ALA A 139 -3.27 -6.37 -15.08
C ALA A 139 -3.15 -6.40 -16.61
N LEU A 140 -2.72 -7.52 -17.20
CA LEU A 140 -2.61 -7.66 -18.66
C LEU A 140 -3.95 -7.74 -19.39
N ARG A 141 -5.08 -7.92 -18.68
CA ARG A 141 -6.43 -7.93 -19.27
C ARG A 141 -7.10 -6.56 -19.25
N SER A 142 -6.60 -5.61 -18.47
CA SER A 142 -7.19 -4.29 -18.27
C SER A 142 -6.23 -3.20 -18.76
N PRO A 143 -6.09 -2.99 -20.08
CA PRO A 143 -5.05 -2.12 -20.60
C PRO A 143 -5.27 -0.63 -20.34
N ASP A 144 -6.52 -0.22 -20.15
CA ASP A 144 -6.88 1.21 -20.10
C ASP A 144 -6.96 1.78 -18.68
N ARG A 145 -6.87 0.93 -17.65
CA ARG A 145 -6.98 1.34 -16.25
C ARG A 145 -6.54 0.23 -15.29
N PRO A 146 -6.21 0.57 -14.04
CA PRO A 146 -6.04 -0.44 -13.00
C PRO A 146 -7.29 -1.32 -12.84
N PHE A 147 -7.12 -2.65 -12.88
CA PHE A 147 -8.25 -3.58 -13.00
C PHE A 147 -9.19 -3.53 -11.77
N TYR A 148 -8.62 -3.23 -10.61
CA TYR A 148 -9.31 -3.14 -9.33
C TYR A 148 -10.10 -1.83 -9.14
N LEU A 149 -10.03 -0.91 -10.12
CA LEU A 149 -10.91 0.26 -10.22
C LEU A 149 -12.09 0.02 -11.17
N GLY A 150 -12.21 -1.18 -11.74
CA GLY A 150 -13.35 -1.57 -12.55
C GLY A 150 -14.64 -1.68 -11.74
N VAL A 151 -15.77 -1.31 -12.33
CA VAL A 151 -17.10 -1.36 -11.68
C VAL A 151 -17.52 -2.77 -11.26
N ASP A 152 -17.00 -3.79 -11.94
CA ASP A 152 -17.29 -5.20 -11.65
C ASP A 152 -16.25 -5.85 -10.72
N PHE A 153 -15.23 -5.09 -10.29
CA PHE A 153 -14.21 -5.62 -9.40
C PHE A 153 -14.81 -5.94 -8.03
N GLN A 154 -14.65 -7.18 -7.60
CA GLN A 154 -15.01 -7.62 -6.27
C GLN A 154 -13.72 -7.86 -5.48
N PRO A 155 -13.48 -7.10 -4.40
CA PRO A 155 -12.34 -7.34 -3.54
C PRO A 155 -12.31 -8.79 -3.05
N ILE A 156 -11.12 -9.40 -3.04
CA ILE A 156 -10.95 -10.79 -2.60
C ILE A 156 -11.37 -10.96 -1.14
N THR A 157 -11.12 -9.95 -0.34
CA THR A 157 -11.61 -9.83 1.03
C THR A 157 -12.31 -8.48 1.19
N THR A 158 -13.45 -8.49 1.88
CA THR A 158 -14.11 -7.27 2.36
C THR A 158 -13.43 -6.68 3.59
N VAL A 159 -12.55 -7.46 4.22
CA VAL A 159 -11.69 -7.02 5.32
C VAL A 159 -10.47 -6.35 4.70
N HIS A 160 -10.46 -5.03 4.76
CA HIS A 160 -9.23 -4.25 4.63
C HIS A 160 -8.27 -4.69 5.71
N LEU A 161 -6.98 -4.82 5.38
CA LEU A 161 -5.98 -5.14 6.39
C LEU A 161 -5.74 -3.88 7.24
N PRO A 162 -6.28 -3.80 8.47
CA PRO A 162 -6.09 -2.62 9.27
C PRO A 162 -4.68 -2.65 9.85
N TYR A 163 -4.00 -1.53 9.82
CA TYR A 163 -2.78 -1.35 10.59
C TYR A 163 -2.92 -0.13 11.49
N ASN A 164 -2.19 -0.13 12.60
CA ASN A 164 -2.17 1.01 13.50
C ASN A 164 -1.01 1.92 13.09
N PRO A 165 -1.24 3.02 12.36
CA PRO A 165 -0.16 3.89 11.95
C PRO A 165 0.53 4.49 13.20
N PRO A 166 1.83 4.79 13.12
CA PRO A 166 2.59 5.29 14.25
C PRO A 166 2.04 6.63 14.71
N LEU A 167 2.17 6.96 15.99
CA LEU A 167 1.66 8.23 16.54
C LEU A 167 2.21 9.47 15.81
N SER A 168 3.44 9.39 15.29
CA SER A 168 4.03 10.44 14.44
C SER A 168 3.22 10.67 13.16
N TRP A 169 2.66 9.62 12.57
CA TRP A 169 1.72 9.69 11.45
C TRP A 169 0.46 10.42 11.85
N LEU A 170 -0.18 9.94 12.91
CA LEU A 170 -1.38 10.54 13.42
C LEU A 170 -1.15 12.03 13.70
N ARG A 171 0.02 12.44 14.23
CA ARG A 171 0.37 13.87 14.42
C ARG A 171 0.46 14.65 13.12
N ARG A 172 1.19 14.16 12.12
CA ARG A 172 1.36 14.92 10.85
C ARG A 172 0.03 15.02 10.11
N GLU A 173 -0.71 13.93 10.06
CA GLU A 173 -2.01 13.88 9.43
C GLU A 173 -3.01 14.78 10.18
N TYR A 174 -2.98 14.76 11.52
CA TYR A 174 -3.74 15.68 12.36
C TYR A 174 -3.51 17.15 12.00
N HIS A 175 -2.25 17.54 11.76
CA HIS A 175 -1.92 18.90 11.32
C HIS A 175 -2.43 19.21 9.91
N ARG A 176 -2.49 18.21 9.02
CA ARG A 176 -3.10 18.34 7.68
C ARG A 176 -4.61 18.56 7.77
N TRP A 177 -5.31 17.91 8.71
CA TRP A 177 -6.76 18.09 8.92
C TRP A 177 -7.13 19.40 9.64
N SER A 178 -6.17 20.30 9.87
CA SER A 178 -6.41 21.65 10.40
C SER A 178 -7.29 21.67 11.65
N VAL A 179 -7.06 20.77 12.60
CA VAL A 179 -7.74 20.92 13.89
C VAL A 179 -7.06 22.06 14.62
N ASP A 180 -7.64 23.24 14.44
CA ASP A 180 -7.16 24.49 14.99
C ASP A 180 -6.98 24.39 16.51
N PRO A 181 -6.13 25.25 17.10
CA PRO A 181 -6.09 25.39 18.56
C PRO A 181 -7.50 25.56 19.13
N GLU A 182 -7.70 25.13 20.36
CA GLU A 182 -8.95 25.43 21.07
C GLU A 182 -9.06 26.95 21.23
N VAL A 183 -10.12 27.55 20.69
CA VAL A 183 -10.31 28.99 20.60
C VAL A 183 -11.69 29.38 21.11
N GLY A 184 -11.80 30.61 21.59
CA GLY A 184 -13.09 31.18 22.00
C GLY A 184 -13.51 30.83 23.43
N PRO A 185 -14.59 31.44 23.94
CA PRO A 185 -15.05 31.26 25.31
C PRO A 185 -15.95 30.02 25.48
N GLU A 186 -16.38 29.38 24.40
CA GLU A 186 -17.36 28.29 24.45
C GLU A 186 -16.70 26.95 24.72
N THR A 187 -17.32 26.16 25.60
CA THR A 187 -16.85 24.82 25.93
C THR A 187 -17.31 23.80 24.90
N CYS A 188 -16.53 22.74 24.80
CA CYS A 188 -16.85 21.55 24.02
C CYS A 188 -18.22 20.99 24.40
N ARG A 189 -19.03 20.68 23.38
CA ARG A 189 -20.37 20.11 23.57
C ARG A 189 -20.37 18.63 23.97
N HIS A 190 -19.21 17.97 23.98
CA HIS A 190 -19.12 16.59 24.44
C HIS A 190 -19.48 16.50 25.94
N PRO A 191 -20.40 15.62 26.35
CA PRO A 191 -20.79 15.49 27.75
C PRO A 191 -19.59 15.32 28.68
N GLY A 192 -19.53 16.12 29.74
CA GLY A 192 -18.45 16.07 30.73
C GLY A 192 -17.12 16.69 30.29
N CYS A 193 -17.03 17.31 29.10
CA CYS A 193 -15.83 17.99 28.65
C CYS A 193 -15.83 19.47 29.05
N ALA A 194 -14.73 19.93 29.65
CA ALA A 194 -14.52 21.34 30.00
C ALA A 194 -13.55 22.08 29.06
N ARG A 195 -13.01 21.39 28.04
CA ARG A 195 -12.09 21.97 27.05
C ARG A 195 -12.82 22.96 26.14
N LEU A 196 -12.11 23.90 25.53
CA LEU A 196 -12.71 24.87 24.62
C LEU A 196 -12.90 24.23 23.24
N HIS A 197 -13.91 24.68 22.49
CA HIS A 197 -14.10 24.21 21.12
C HIS A 197 -12.99 24.74 20.18
N VAL A 198 -12.78 24.07 19.04
CA VAL A 198 -11.86 24.56 17.99
C VAL A 198 -12.63 25.40 16.96
N HIS A 199 -11.92 26.18 16.16
CA HIS A 199 -12.54 27.00 15.11
C HIS A 199 -13.38 26.12 14.17
N LEU A 200 -14.59 26.58 13.84
CA LEU A 200 -15.57 25.86 13.00
C LEU A 200 -16.05 24.50 13.54
N SER A 201 -15.84 24.22 14.82
CA SER A 201 -16.32 23.00 15.49
C SER A 201 -17.09 23.36 16.77
N VAL A 202 -18.01 22.49 17.19
CA VAL A 202 -18.63 22.54 18.53
C VAL A 202 -17.93 21.62 19.53
N LEU A 203 -16.89 20.93 19.08
CA LEU A 203 -16.07 20.00 19.85
C LEU A 203 -14.68 20.58 20.04
N CYS A 204 -14.06 20.27 21.19
CA CYS A 204 -12.65 20.55 21.42
C CYS A 204 -11.76 19.75 20.49
N ARG A 205 -10.46 20.07 20.52
CA ARG A 205 -9.41 19.45 19.74
C ARG A 205 -9.50 17.92 19.76
N ARG A 206 -9.57 17.36 20.96
CA ARG A 206 -9.70 15.93 21.23
C ARG A 206 -10.98 15.31 20.64
N HIS A 207 -12.14 15.83 21.02
CA HIS A 207 -13.41 15.23 20.62
C HIS A 207 -13.73 15.47 19.14
N HIS A 208 -13.23 16.55 18.55
CA HIS A 208 -13.34 16.80 17.11
C HIS A 208 -12.58 15.73 16.33
N PHE A 209 -11.35 15.42 16.73
CA PHE A 209 -10.59 14.31 16.17
C PHE A 209 -11.30 12.98 16.35
N GLU A 210 -11.72 12.63 17.56
CA GLU A 210 -12.41 11.37 17.83
C GLU A 210 -13.69 11.24 17.00
N ASN A 211 -14.40 12.35 16.75
CA ASN A 211 -15.60 12.37 15.93
C ASN A 211 -15.32 12.20 14.42
N ILE A 212 -14.31 12.89 13.88
CA ILE A 212 -13.96 12.79 12.45
C ILE A 212 -13.26 11.46 12.15
N GLN A 213 -12.27 11.12 12.97
CA GLN A 213 -11.36 10.01 12.72
C GLN A 213 -11.89 8.69 13.27
N ARG A 214 -12.94 8.71 14.11
CA ARG A 214 -13.53 7.52 14.76
C ARG A 214 -12.51 6.70 15.56
N LEU A 215 -11.48 7.37 16.09
CA LEU A 215 -10.39 6.77 16.86
C LEU A 215 -10.17 7.55 18.16
N PRO A 216 -9.71 6.90 19.25
CA PRO A 216 -9.29 7.60 20.45
C PRO A 216 -8.26 8.68 20.14
N TYR A 217 -8.37 9.83 20.78
CA TYR A 217 -7.41 10.89 20.59
C TYR A 217 -6.00 10.45 21.03
N PRO A 218 -5.00 10.49 20.14
CA PRO A 218 -3.72 9.83 20.35
C PRO A 218 -2.67 10.70 21.07
N PHE A 219 -3.04 11.87 21.57
CA PHE A 219 -2.10 12.82 22.20
C PHE A 219 -2.47 13.10 23.66
N ASP A 220 -1.45 13.38 24.47
CA ASP A 220 -1.56 13.64 25.90
C ASP A 220 -1.66 15.14 26.25
N ASP A 221 -2.09 15.98 25.30
CA ASP A 221 -2.15 17.44 25.46
C ASP A 221 -3.42 17.95 26.17
#